data_AF-A0A836RRQ1-F1
#
_entry.id   AF-A0A836RRQ1-F1
#
_cell.length_a   1.000
_cell.length_b   1.000
_cell.length_c   1.000
_cell.angle_alpha   90.00
_cell.angle_beta   90.00
_cell.angle_gamma   90.00
#
_symmetry.space_group_name_H-M   'P 1'
#
loop_
_entity.id
_entity.type
_entity.pdbx_description
1 polymer ?
#
loop_
_entity_poly.entity_id
_entity_poly.type
_entity_poly.pdbx_seq_one_letter_code
_entity_poly.pdbx_strand_id
1 'polypeptide(L)'
;IFIIAALLIGLSRIMVGVHWPLDILGGIVTGAVSAWMGFYLFNKTKQRLPAVNPLYFSIIIALAGLTLIFAHHTRYAQAYILQVIVGLAAFTDSVVFMIKRLRKR
;
A
#
# COMPACT_ATOMS: atom_id res chain seq x y z
N ILE A 1 11.79 -12.84 -0.82
CA ILE A 1 11.28 -12.08 -1.98
C ILE A 1 10.99 -10.62 -1.60
N PHE A 2 10.06 -10.33 -0.68
CA PHE A 2 9.68 -8.94 -0.34
C PHE A 2 10.81 -8.06 0.20
N ILE A 3 11.70 -8.58 1.06
CA ILE A 3 12.84 -7.81 1.57
C ILE A 3 13.79 -7.44 0.44
N ILE A 4 14.11 -8.39 -0.44
CA ILE A 4 14.96 -8.17 -1.61
C ILE A 4 14.32 -7.11 -2.52
N ALA A 5 13.02 -7.21 -2.80
CA ALA A 5 12.30 -6.22 -3.58
C ALA A 5 12.33 -4.83 -2.92
N ALA A 6 12.12 -4.74 -1.60
CA ALA A 6 12.19 -3.48 -0.87
C ALA A 6 13.58 -2.84 -0.93
N LEU A 7 14.65 -3.64 -0.79
CA LEU A 7 16.02 -3.18 -0.94
C LEU A 7 16.31 -2.70 -2.37
N LEU A 8 15.87 -3.42 -3.39
CA LEU A 8 16.02 -3.02 -4.79
C LEU A 8 15.26 -1.71 -5.09
N ILE A 9 14.05 -1.55 -4.55
CA ILE A 9 13.29 -0.30 -4.65
C ILE A 9 14.06 0.84 -3.99
N GLY A 10 14.61 0.64 -2.79
CA GLY A 10 15.44 1.64 -2.11
C GLY A 10 16.67 2.02 -2.93
N LEU A 11 17.45 1.03 -3.38
CA LEU A 11 18.64 1.25 -4.22
C LEU A 11 18.30 2.03 -5.49
N SER A 12 17.15 1.76 -6.13
CA SER A 12 16.71 2.51 -7.31
C SER A 12 16.57 4.02 -7.02
N ARG A 13 16.19 4.41 -5.81
CA ARG A 13 16.05 5.82 -5.41
C ARG A 13 17.39 6.52 -5.21
N ILE A 14 18.39 5.79 -4.70
CA ILE A 14 19.77 6.31 -4.59
C ILE A 14 20.36 6.50 -6.00
N MET A 15 20.18 5.52 -6.89
CA MET A 15 20.75 5.54 -8.23
C MET A 15 20.19 6.66 -9.12
N VAL A 16 18.91 7.03 -8.94
CA VAL A 16 18.30 8.17 -9.63
C VAL A 16 18.68 9.50 -8.97
N GLY A 17 19.39 9.49 -7.84
CA GLY A 17 19.89 10.68 -7.15
C GLY A 17 18.81 11.49 -6.44
N VAL A 18 17.63 10.90 -6.19
CA VAL A 18 16.48 11.60 -5.60
C VAL A 18 16.40 11.50 -4.09
N HIS A 19 17.09 10.52 -3.49
CA HIS A 19 17.10 10.31 -2.04
C HIS A 19 18.51 9.97 -1.55
N TRP A 20 18.87 10.49 -0.38
CA TRP A 20 20.11 10.11 0.29
C TRP A 20 19.98 8.72 0.92
N PRO A 21 21.07 7.95 1.06
CA PRO A 21 21.03 6.64 1.70
C PRO A 21 20.41 6.68 3.11
N LEU A 22 20.65 7.77 3.84
CA LEU A 22 20.09 7.98 5.18
C LEU A 22 18.56 8.12 5.17
N ASP A 23 17.97 8.74 4.13
CA ASP A 23 16.51 8.85 3.98
C ASP A 23 15.86 7.46 3.87
N ILE A 24 16.53 6.55 3.16
CA ILE A 24 16.08 5.16 2.96
C ILE A 24 16.21 4.36 4.25
N LEU A 25 17.31 4.51 4.97
CA LEU A 25 17.47 3.89 6.29
C LEU A 25 16.39 4.38 7.26
N GLY A 26 16.09 5.69 7.25
CA GLY A 26 14.97 6.27 7.99
C GLY A 26 13.63 5.62 7.63
N GLY A 27 13.36 5.44 6.33
CA GLY A 27 12.18 4.70 5.85
C GLY A 27 12.11 3.25 6.32
N ILE A 28 13.24 2.54 6.34
CA ILE A 28 13.33 1.15 6.84
C ILE A 28 13.02 1.10 8.33
N VAL A 29 13.66 1.97 9.13
CA VAL A 29 13.46 2.01 10.59
C VAL A 29 12.02 2.37 10.93
N THR A 30 11.46 3.42 10.32
CA THR A 30 10.08 3.84 10.56
C THR A 30 9.06 2.77 10.14
N GLY A 31 9.29 2.09 9.02
CA GLY A 31 8.47 0.94 8.60
C GLY A 31 8.53 -0.22 9.61
N ALA A 32 9.72 -0.56 10.09
CA ALA A 32 9.92 -1.62 11.08
C ALA A 32 9.25 -1.28 12.42
N VAL A 33 9.41 -0.04 12.90
CA VAL A 33 8.75 0.46 14.12
C VAL A 33 7.24 0.43 13.97
N SER A 34 6.70 0.81 12.80
CA SER A 34 5.26 0.77 12.53
C SER A 34 4.71 -0.66 12.57
N ALA A 35 5.42 -1.62 11.98
CA ALA A 35 5.05 -3.03 12.02
C ALA A 35 5.11 -3.59 13.44
N TRP A 36 6.18 -3.30 14.19
CA TRP A 36 6.31 -3.69 15.59
C TRP A 36 5.19 -3.10 16.45
N MET A 37 4.87 -1.82 16.28
CA MET A 37 3.80 -1.15 17.02
C MET A 37 2.43 -1.76 16.71
N GLY A 38 2.14 -2.07 15.45
CA GLY A 38 0.92 -2.79 15.06
C GLY A 38 0.78 -4.14 15.75
N PHE A 39 1.86 -4.93 15.77
CA PHE A 39 1.90 -6.23 16.46
C PHE A 39 1.77 -6.09 17.98
N TYR A 40 2.49 -5.13 18.58
CA TYR A 40 2.44 -4.85 20.00
C TYR A 40 1.04 -4.44 20.44
N LEU A 41 0.40 -3.52 19.72
CA LEU A 41 -0.96 -3.07 20.01
C LEU A 41 -1.97 -4.20 19.85
N PHE A 42 -1.87 -5.01 18.79
CA PHE A 42 -2.74 -6.17 18.59
C PHE A 42 -2.67 -7.14 19.78
N ASN A 43 -1.45 -7.48 20.23
CA ASN A 43 -1.24 -8.42 21.32
C ASN A 43 -1.61 -7.86 22.69
N LYS A 44 -1.29 -6.58 22.95
CA LYS A 44 -1.61 -5.92 24.22
C LYS A 44 -3.11 -5.78 24.42
N THR A 45 -3.84 -5.53 23.34
CA THR A 45 -5.25 -5.20 23.48
C THR A 45 -6.07 -6.46 23.77
N LYS A 46 -5.73 -7.68 23.27
CA LYS A 46 -6.53 -8.94 23.34
C LYS A 46 -8.02 -8.82 22.95
N GLN A 47 -8.54 -7.61 22.84
CA GLN A 47 -9.86 -7.26 22.41
C GLN A 47 -9.89 -7.44 20.90
N ARG A 48 -10.94 -8.11 20.45
CA ARG A 48 -11.42 -7.96 19.09
C ARG A 48 -11.65 -6.46 18.91
N LEU A 49 -10.70 -5.76 18.28
CA LEU A 49 -10.94 -4.41 17.78
C LEU A 49 -12.36 -4.43 17.19
N PRO A 50 -13.23 -3.45 17.49
CA PRO A 50 -14.58 -3.44 16.93
C PRO A 50 -14.42 -3.67 15.45
N ALA A 51 -15.02 -4.75 14.94
CA ALA A 51 -14.71 -5.25 13.61
C ALA A 51 -15.03 -4.13 12.62
N VAL A 52 -14.00 -3.38 12.22
CA VAL A 52 -14.15 -2.31 11.25
C VAL A 52 -14.70 -3.00 10.03
N ASN A 53 -15.89 -2.58 9.59
CA ASN A 53 -16.55 -3.26 8.49
C ASN A 53 -15.57 -3.24 7.31
N PRO A 54 -15.11 -4.41 6.83
CA PRO A 54 -14.04 -4.47 5.82
C PRO A 54 -14.43 -3.75 4.53
N LEU A 55 -15.73 -3.49 4.33
CA LEU A 55 -16.25 -2.63 3.28
C LEU A 55 -15.63 -1.21 3.28
N TYR A 56 -15.39 -0.61 4.46
CA TYR A 56 -14.76 0.71 4.54
C TYR A 56 -13.33 0.68 4.00
N PHE A 57 -12.56 -0.35 4.37
CA PHE A 57 -11.21 -0.55 3.83
C PHE A 57 -11.24 -0.78 2.31
N SER A 58 -12.20 -1.56 1.81
CA SER A 58 -12.35 -1.76 0.36
C SER A 58 -12.69 -0.45 -0.36
N ILE A 59 -13.60 0.37 0.17
CA ILE A 59 -13.90 1.68 -0.42
C ILE A 59 -12.64 2.55 -0.51
N ILE A 60 -11.84 2.60 0.55
CA ILE A 60 -10.57 3.36 0.55
C ILE A 60 -9.63 2.83 -0.54
N ILE A 61 -9.48 1.51 -0.68
CA ILE A 61 -8.62 0.90 -1.72
C ILE A 61 -9.15 1.17 -3.13
N ALA A 62 -10.47 1.14 -3.33
CA ALA A 62 -11.09 1.46 -4.62
C ALA A 62 -10.82 2.92 -5.01
N LEU A 63 -11.01 3.85 -4.08
CA LEU A 63 -10.71 5.26 -4.29
C LEU A 63 -9.23 5.48 -4.58
N ALA A 64 -8.32 4.81 -3.85
CA ALA A 64 -6.89 4.86 -4.13
C ALA A 64 -6.53 4.29 -5.52
N GLY A 65 -7.20 3.22 -5.97
CA GLY A 65 -7.06 2.70 -7.32
C GLY A 65 -7.50 3.71 -8.39
N LEU A 66 -8.63 4.39 -8.17
CA LEU A 66 -9.14 5.42 -9.06
C LEU A 66 -8.23 6.65 -9.11
N THR A 67 -7.69 7.11 -7.97
CA THR A 67 -6.76 8.25 -7.96
C THR A 67 -5.48 7.92 -8.72
N LEU A 68 -4.97 6.69 -8.61
CA LEU A 68 -3.83 6.24 -9.41
C LEU A 68 -4.13 6.21 -10.92
N ILE A 69 -5.36 5.93 -11.34
CA ILE A 69 -5.68 5.89 -12.78
C ILE A 69 -5.91 7.29 -13.34
N PHE A 70 -6.68 8.13 -12.63
CA PHE A 70 -7.23 9.36 -13.20
C PHE A 70 -6.61 10.65 -12.68
N ALA A 71 -6.10 10.68 -11.44
CA ALA A 71 -5.67 11.91 -10.79
C ALA A 71 -4.14 12.03 -10.65
N HIS A 72 -3.43 10.91 -10.60
CA HIS A 72 -1.99 10.93 -10.39
C HIS A 72 -1.24 11.02 -11.73
N HIS A 73 -0.51 12.11 -11.94
CA HIS A 73 0.37 12.26 -13.08
C HIS A 73 1.83 11.98 -12.68
N THR A 74 2.37 10.83 -13.11
CA THR A 74 3.80 10.53 -12.90
C THR A 74 4.68 11.48 -13.71
N ARG A 75 5.76 11.98 -13.09
CA ARG A 75 6.85 12.68 -13.80
C ARG A 75 7.70 11.75 -14.68
N TYR A 76 7.53 10.44 -14.55
CA TYR A 76 8.26 9.41 -15.28
C TYR A 76 7.32 8.69 -16.23
N ALA A 77 7.44 8.94 -17.54
CA ALA A 77 6.60 8.31 -18.55
C ALA A 77 6.68 6.77 -18.50
N GLN A 78 7.86 6.23 -18.16
CA GLN A 78 8.10 4.80 -18.03
C GLN A 78 7.31 4.17 -16.87
N ALA A 79 6.98 4.94 -15.83
CA ALA A 79 6.24 4.44 -14.67
C ALA A 79 4.72 4.46 -14.87
N TYR A 80 4.23 5.15 -15.92
CA TYR A 80 2.80 5.33 -16.16
C TYR A 80 2.05 4.00 -16.34
N ILE A 81 2.62 3.10 -17.16
CA ILE A 81 2.00 1.78 -17.42
C ILE A 81 1.88 0.99 -16.11
N LEU A 82 2.94 0.96 -15.31
CA LEU A 82 2.94 0.27 -14.02
C LEU A 82 1.90 0.88 -13.06
N GLN A 83 1.81 2.21 -13.01
CA GLN A 83 0.81 2.90 -12.19
C GLN A 83 -0.62 2.50 -12.58
N VAL A 84 -0.93 2.50 -13.88
CA VAL A 84 -2.27 2.13 -14.37
C VAL A 84 -2.59 0.66 -14.05
N ILE A 85 -1.62 -0.25 -14.24
CA ILE A 85 -1.81 -1.67 -13.90
C ILE A 85 -2.09 -1.84 -12.39
N VAL A 86 -1.31 -1.18 -11.53
CA VAL A 86 -1.50 -1.25 -10.08
C VAL A 86 -2.85 -0.66 -9.67
N GLY A 87 -3.24 0.49 -10.25
CA GLY A 87 -4.52 1.13 -9.99
C GLY A 87 -5.70 0.26 -10.41
N LEU A 88 -5.64 -0.35 -11.60
CA LEU A 88 -6.67 -1.27 -12.10
C LEU A 88 -6.77 -2.53 -11.24
N ALA A 89 -5.65 -3.14 -10.88
CA ALA A 89 -5.62 -4.31 -10.01
C ALA A 89 -6.23 -4.02 -8.63
N ALA A 90 -5.85 -2.91 -8.01
CA ALA A 90 -6.39 -2.50 -6.72
C ALA A 90 -7.90 -2.20 -6.78
N PHE A 91 -8.34 -1.50 -7.83
CA PHE A 91 -9.76 -1.19 -8.03
C PHE A 91 -10.60 -2.44 -8.25
N THR A 92 -10.18 -3.31 -9.18
CA THR A 92 -10.89 -4.55 -9.51
C THR A 92 -10.98 -5.50 -8.33
N ASP A 93 -9.89 -5.71 -7.60
CA ASP A 93 -9.88 -6.55 -6.39
C ASP A 93 -10.88 -6.02 -5.34
N SER A 94 -10.84 -4.71 -5.08
CA SER A 94 -11.75 -4.08 -4.13
C SER A 94 -13.23 -4.19 -4.53
N VAL A 95 -13.56 -3.96 -5.81
CA VAL A 95 -14.92 -4.11 -6.33
C VAL A 95 -15.39 -5.56 -6.23
N VAL A 96 -14.55 -6.53 -6.62
CA VAL A 96 -14.87 -7.96 -6.50
C VAL A 96 -15.11 -8.36 -5.05
N PHE A 97 -14.29 -7.87 -4.12
CA PHE A 97 -14.48 -8.09 -2.69
C PHE A 97 -15.83 -7.55 -2.21
N MET A 98 -16.16 -6.30 -2.58
CA MET A 98 -17.42 -5.66 -2.22
C MET A 98 -18.63 -6.42 -2.75
N ILE A 99 -18.62 -6.83 -4.02
CA ILE A 99 -19.71 -7.63 -4.63
C ILE A 99 -19.87 -8.96 -3.88
N LYS A 100 -18.77 -9.70 -3.65
CA LYS A 100 -18.81 -10.97 -2.90
C LYS A 100 -19.32 -10.79 -1.48
N ARG A 101 -19.03 -9.65 -0.85
CA ARG A 101 -19.46 -9.34 0.52
C ARG A 101 -20.94 -8.98 0.59
N LEU A 102 -21.44 -8.20 -0.36
CA LEU A 102 -22.86 -7.82 -0.45
C LEU A 102 -23.74 -9.02 -0.81
N ARG A 103 -23.27 -9.93 -1.68
CA ARG A 103 -24.00 -11.16 -2.05
C ARG A 103 -24.08 -12.21 -0.92
N LYS A 104 -23.21 -12.10 0.09
CA LYS A 104 -23.17 -13.02 1.25
C LYS A 104 -24.01 -12.54 2.44
N ARG A 105 -24.61 -11.36 2.35
CA ARG A 105 -25.59 -10.86 3.31
C ARG A 105 -26.99 -11.11 2.78
#